data_AF-A0A6J6HN28-F1
#
_entry.id   AF-A0A6J6HN28-F1
#
_cell.length_a   1.000
_cell.length_b   1.000
_cell.length_c   1.000
_cell.angle_alpha   90.00
_cell.angle_beta   90.00
_cell.angle_gamma   90.00
#
_symmetry.space_group_name_H-M   'P 1'
#
loop_
_entity.id
_entity.type
_entity.pdbx_description
1 polymer ?
#
loop_
_entity_poly.entity_id
_entity_poly.type
_entity_poly.pdbx_seq_one_letter_code
_entity_poly.pdbx_strand_id
1 'polypeptide(L)' 'MQLNILGVLTWVATPEDVVLSKLRWRLESRSETQWRDCIEIAASQNLDTDYMRLWAQQIGITSDLEELLAATKN' A
#
# COMPACT_ATOMS: atom_id res chain seq x y z
N MET A 1 -0.84 11.85 5.98
CA MET A 1 -0.42 13.22 5.60
C MET A 1 -1.59 14.20 5.76
N GLN A 2 -1.32 15.50 5.79
CA GLN A 2 -2.35 16.54 5.92
C GLN A 2 -2.51 17.29 4.59
N LEU A 3 -3.75 17.40 4.09
CA LEU A 3 -4.07 18.07 2.83
C LEU A 3 -5.22 19.07 3.03
N ASN A 4 -5.26 20.12 2.21
CA ASN A 4 -6.43 20.99 2.10
C ASN A 4 -7.37 20.42 1.03
N ILE A 5 -8.55 19.97 1.44
CA ILE A 5 -9.57 19.40 0.56
C ILE A 5 -10.80 20.29 0.68
N LEU A 6 -11.19 20.95 -0.41
CA LEU A 6 -12.36 21.84 -0.45
C LEU A 6 -12.37 22.93 0.64
N GLY A 7 -11.19 23.44 1.02
CA GLY A 7 -11.04 24.46 2.06
C GLY A 7 -10.95 23.89 3.48
N VAL A 8 -10.98 22.57 3.65
CA VAL A 8 -10.92 21.89 4.95
C VAL A 8 -9.59 21.14 5.10
N LEU A 9 -8.91 21.38 6.22
CA LEU A 9 -7.69 20.68 6.57
C LEU A 9 -8.00 19.24 7.00
N THR A 10 -7.54 18.27 6.21
CA THR A 10 -7.91 16.86 6.34
C THR A 10 -6.70 15.96 6.44
N TRP A 11 -6.76 14.98 7.34
CA TRP A 11 -5.78 13.90 7.42
C TRP A 11 -6.15 12.78 6.46
N VAL A 12 -5.25 12.45 5.54
CA VAL A 12 -5.41 11.35 4.60
C VAL A 12 -4.28 10.33 4.76
N ALA A 13 -4.58 9.07 4.49
CA ALA A 13 -3.58 8.00 4.44
C ALA A 13 -2.56 8.28 3.33
N THR A 14 -1.31 7.89 3.57
CA THR A 14 -0.29 7.93 2.52
C THR A 14 -0.54 6.80 1.50
N PRO A 15 -0.02 6.89 0.26
CA PRO A 15 -0.08 5.78 -0.68
C PRO A 15 0.45 4.46 -0.10
N GLU A 16 1.54 4.53 0.68
CA GLU A 16 2.13 3.40 1.40
C GLU A 16 1.13 2.78 2.39
N ASP A 17 0.49 3.60 3.23
CA ASP A 17 -0.49 3.13 4.21
C ASP A 17 -1.73 2.51 3.53
N VAL A 18 -2.14 3.06 2.37
CA VAL A 18 -3.24 2.51 1.57
C VAL A 18 -2.88 1.12 1.04
N VAL A 19 -1.68 0.94 0.49
CA VAL A 19 -1.20 -0.36 -0.01
C VAL A 19 -1.08 -1.36 1.13
N LEU A 20 -0.44 -1.01 2.24
CA LEU A 20 -0.31 -1.89 3.41
C LEU A 20 -1.68 -2.33 3.94
N SER A 21 -2.66 -1.43 3.98
CA SER A 21 -4.03 -1.74 4.42
C SER A 21 -4.73 -2.72 3.48
N LYS A 22 -4.61 -2.52 2.16
CA LYS A 22 -5.19 -3.42 1.15
C LYS A 22 -4.52 -4.80 1.16
N LEU A 23 -3.19 -4.86 1.26
CA LEU A 23 -2.46 -6.13 1.38
C LEU A 23 -2.87 -6.92 2.64
N ARG A 24 -3.11 -6.22 3.75
CA ARG A 24 -3.64 -6.86 4.97
C ARG A 24 -5.04 -7.40 4.77
N TRP A 25 -5.93 -6.66 4.11
CA TRP A 25 -7.31 -7.11 3.85
C TRP A 25 -7.40 -8.28 2.88
N ARG A 26 -6.50 -8.39 1.90
CA ARG A 26 -6.46 -9.56 1.00
C ARG A 26 -5.90 -10.82 1.65
N LEU A 27 -5.29 -10.78 2.83
CA LEU A 27 -4.77 -11.98 3.51
C LEU A 27 -5.85 -13.07 3.66
N GLU A 28 -7.08 -12.66 3.98
CA GLU A 28 -8.18 -13.60 4.21
C GLU A 28 -8.87 -14.04 2.91
N SER A 29 -9.00 -13.13 1.94
CA SER A 29 -9.82 -13.34 0.75
C SER A 29 -9.03 -13.69 -0.52
N ARG A 30 -7.71 -13.44 -0.52
CA ARG A 30 -6.85 -13.43 -1.71
C ARG A 30 -7.49 -12.69 -2.90
N SER A 31 -8.10 -11.54 -2.61
CA SER A 31 -8.85 -10.75 -3.59
C SER A 31 -7.95 -10.20 -4.70
N GLU A 32 -8.23 -10.60 -5.94
CA GLU A 32 -7.56 -10.09 -7.15
C GLU A 32 -7.83 -8.60 -7.39
N THR A 33 -9.02 -8.10 -7.05
CA THR A 33 -9.33 -6.67 -7.16
C THR A 33 -8.44 -5.83 -6.25
N GLN A 34 -8.27 -6.25 -4.98
CA GLN A 34 -7.38 -5.55 -4.06
C GLN A 34 -5.92 -5.63 -4.49
N TRP A 35 -5.52 -6.76 -5.08
CA TRP A 35 -4.18 -6.92 -5.63
C TRP A 35 -3.91 -5.95 -6.78
N ARG A 36 -4.84 -5.84 -7.73
CA ARG A 36 -4.70 -4.94 -8.88
C ARG A 36 -4.62 -3.47 -8.44
N ASP A 37 -5.42 -3.06 -7.46
CA ASP A 37 -5.34 -1.72 -6.87
C ASP A 37 -3.95 -1.46 -6.27
N CYS A 38 -3.36 -2.45 -5.58
CA CYS A 38 -2.01 -2.30 -5.02
C CYS A 38 -0.96 -2.13 -6.11
N ILE A 39 -1.06 -2.89 -7.22
CA ILE A 39 -0.16 -2.77 -8.37
C ILE A 39 -0.27 -1.38 -9.00
N GLU A 40 -1.50 -0.89 -9.25
CA GLU A 40 -1.73 0.42 -9.85
C GLU A 40 -1.14 1.56 -8.99
N ILE A 41 -1.27 1.49 -7.67
CA ILE A 41 -0.67 2.47 -6.76
C ILE A 41 0.86 2.34 -6.76
N ALA A 42 1.40 1.13 -6.63
CA ALA A 42 2.84 0.90 -6.56
C ALA A 42 3.57 1.23 -7.87
N ALA A 43 2.91 1.12 -9.01
CA ALA A 43 3.47 1.50 -10.31
C ALA A 43 3.42 3.02 -10.56
N SER A 44 2.50 3.74 -9.92
CA SER A 44 2.27 5.18 -10.19
C SER A 44 2.89 6.12 -9.17
N GLN A 45 3.27 5.62 -8.00
CA GLN A 45 3.79 6.41 -6.89
C GLN A 45 5.25 6.05 -6.57
N ASN A 46 6.02 7.05 -6.13
CA ASN A 46 7.34 6.79 -5.55
C ASN A 46 7.18 6.40 -4.08
N LEU A 47 7.04 5.10 -3.83
CA LEU A 47 6.78 4.55 -2.50
C LEU A 47 8.05 4.43 -1.66
N ASP A 48 7.96 4.78 -0.38
CA ASP A 48 9.00 4.47 0.60
C ASP A 48 8.99 2.98 0.95
N THR A 49 9.80 2.19 0.23
CA THR A 49 9.84 0.73 0.43
C THR A 49 10.41 0.32 1.78
N ASP A 50 11.23 1.16 2.42
CA ASP A 50 11.83 0.83 3.72
C ASP A 50 10.79 1.01 4.83
N TYR A 51 10.01 2.08 4.78
CA TYR A 51 8.83 2.28 5.62
C TYR A 51 7.84 1.12 5.46
N MET A 52 7.53 0.75 4.22
CA MET A 52 6.59 -0.34 3.95
C MET A 52 7.08 -1.68 4.49
N ARG A 53 8.37 -2.02 4.33
CA ARG A 53 8.96 -3.25 4.88
C ARG A 53 8.88 -3.29 6.41
N LEU A 54 9.18 -2.17 7.07
CA LEU A 54 9.08 -2.06 8.52
C LEU A 54 7.68 -2.42 9.02
N TRP A 55 6.64 -1.85 8.41
CA TRP A 55 5.27 -2.11 8.83
C TRP A 55 4.74 -3.47 8.38
N ALA A 56 5.11 -3.92 7.19
CA ALA A 56 4.73 -5.23 6.68
C ALA A 56 5.20 -6.36 7.60
N GLN A 57 6.40 -6.24 8.17
CA GLN A 57 6.90 -7.16 9.19
C GLN A 57 6.03 -7.15 10.46
N GLN A 58 5.62 -5.98 10.93
CA GLN A 58 4.82 -5.85 12.16
C GLN A 58 3.40 -6.38 12.00
N ILE A 59 2.81 -6.27 10.81
CA ILE A 59 1.42 -6.69 10.55
C ILE A 59 1.33 -8.05 9.81
N GLY A 60 2.45 -8.73 9.59
CA GLY A 60 2.50 -10.09 9.06
C GLY A 60 2.22 -10.24 7.56
N ILE A 61 2.52 -9.22 6.75
CA ILE A 61 2.28 -9.21 5.28
C ILE A 61 3.57 -9.13 4.45
N THR A 62 4.75 -9.39 5.05
CA THR A 62 6.04 -9.26 4.35
C THR A 62 6.09 -10.01 3.02
N SER A 63 5.57 -11.24 2.96
CA SER A 63 5.50 -12.03 1.72
C SER A 63 4.72 -11.32 0.62
N ASP A 64 3.49 -10.89 0.95
CA ASP A 64 2.60 -10.21 0.00
C ASP A 64 3.18 -8.86 -0.47
N LEU A 65 3.89 -8.14 0.41
CA LEU A 65 4.58 -6.90 0.03
C LEU A 65 5.74 -7.17 -0.95
N GLU A 66 6.61 -8.14 -0.67
CA GLU A 66 7.74 -8.42 -1.56
C GLU A 66 7.28 -8.95 -2.93
N GLU A 67 6.20 -9.72 -2.97
CA GLU A 67 5.54 -10.11 -4.23
C GLU A 67 5.09 -8.87 -5.03
N LEU A 68 4.48 -7.89 -4.36
CA LEU A 68 4.01 -6.66 -5.00
C LEU A 68 5.17 -5.86 -5.58
N LEU A 69 6.22 -5.64 -4.78
CA LEU A 69 7.40 -4.88 -5.19
C LEU A 69 8.18 -5.56 -6.31
N ALA A 70 8.13 -6.89 -6.40
CA ALA A 70 8.69 -7.63 -7.52
C ALA A 70 7.84 -7.45 -8.80
N ALA A 71 6.51 -7.44 -8.68
CA ALA A 71 5.61 -7.28 -9.80
C ALA A 71 5.66 -5.88 -10.44
N THR A 72 6.05 -4.85 -9.69
CA THR A 72 6.04 -3.44 -10.15
C THR A 72 7.42 -2.93 -10.61
N LYS A 73 8.47 -3.75 -10.58
CA LYS A 73 9.86 -3.37 -10.90
C LYS A 73 10.23 -3.34 -12.41
N ASN A 74 9.25 -3.23 -13.30
CA ASN A 74 9.47 -3.17 -14.77
C ASN A 74 9.39 -1.76 -15.33
#